data_AF-A0A3G3BKE2-F1
#
_entry.id   AF-A0A3G3BKE2-F1
#
_cell.length_a   1.000
_cell.length_b   1.000
_cell.length_c   1.000
_cell.angle_alpha   90.00
_cell.angle_beta   90.00
_cell.angle_gamma   90.00
#
_symmetry.space_group_name_H-M   'P 1'
#
loop_
_entity.id
_entity.type
_entity.pdbx_description
1 polymer ?
#
loop_
_entity_poly.entity_id
_entity_poly.type
_entity_poly.pdbx_seq_one_letter_code
_entity_poly.pdbx_strand_id
1 'polypeptide(L)'
;MGLMHRVLLLATFALLCMHAKAAGFDHDKVPRTVERGGGARQLRTATMSDDEARVSKLPSFIESFVKNRKIESWIQNKVTDDFVLSELKLVRLPGTSLADDPNFKLFQKFKIGGWLEEKATTTKAWENLGLDSLPFDQVSKTDEFKTYTQYVTALNKKASKLDIDQWHGLLSGGSPEELMAKAMILRTLGRDVLERRVMLGGHVVVPF
;
A
#
# COMPACT_ATOMS: atom_id res chain seq x y z
N MET A 1 -20.81 -1.54 19.75
CA MET A 1 -20.61 -2.89 19.17
C MET A 1 -19.35 -2.84 18.33
N GLY A 2 -18.31 -3.53 18.80
CA GLY A 2 -16.91 -3.17 18.58
C GLY A 2 -16.33 -3.60 17.23
N LEU A 3 -15.29 -2.86 16.83
CA LEU A 3 -14.39 -3.03 15.68
C LEU A 3 -13.98 -4.51 15.43
N MET A 4 -13.96 -5.32 16.50
CA MET A 4 -13.66 -6.76 16.51
C MET A 4 -14.62 -7.63 15.69
N HIS A 5 -15.86 -7.20 15.41
CA HIS A 5 -16.80 -7.99 14.59
C HIS A 5 -16.67 -7.75 13.08
N ARG A 6 -15.94 -6.71 12.66
CA ARG A 6 -15.82 -6.36 11.23
C ARG A 6 -14.55 -6.91 10.59
N VAL A 7 -13.49 -7.13 11.37
CA VAL A 7 -12.27 -7.81 10.90
C VAL A 7 -12.53 -9.29 10.63
N LEU A 8 -13.45 -9.92 11.37
CA LEU A 8 -13.83 -11.32 11.19
C LEU A 8 -14.54 -11.60 9.85
N LEU A 9 -15.14 -10.59 9.19
CA LEU A 9 -15.84 -10.79 7.91
C LEU A 9 -14.92 -10.83 6.69
N LEU A 10 -13.64 -10.45 6.83
CA LEU A 10 -12.68 -10.56 5.73
C LEU A 10 -12.05 -11.95 5.63
N ALA A 11 -12.10 -12.76 6.69
CA ALA A 11 -11.49 -14.09 6.72
C ALA A 11 -12.36 -15.21 6.11
N THR A 12 -13.66 -14.99 5.85
CA THR A 12 -14.56 -16.05 5.37
C THR A 12 -14.86 -16.02 3.87
N PHE A 13 -14.42 -15.01 3.13
CA PHE A 13 -14.76 -14.85 1.70
C PHE A 13 -13.73 -15.42 0.71
N ALA A 14 -12.70 -16.13 1.19
CA ALA A 14 -11.66 -16.73 0.35
C ALA A 14 -12.03 -18.09 -0.26
N LEU A 15 -13.22 -18.66 0.01
CA LEU A 15 -13.52 -20.06 -0.30
C LEU A 15 -14.59 -20.32 -1.38
N LEU A 16 -15.06 -19.33 -2.15
CA LEU A 16 -16.25 -19.57 -3.00
C LEU A 16 -16.27 -19.00 -4.43
N CYS A 17 -15.14 -18.73 -5.08
CA CYS A 17 -15.16 -18.28 -6.49
C CYS A 17 -14.18 -19.03 -7.41
N MET A 18 -14.09 -20.35 -7.26
CA MET A 18 -13.68 -21.22 -8.37
C MET A 18 -14.94 -21.69 -9.11
N HIS A 19 -15.35 -20.93 -10.14
CA HIS A 19 -16.03 -21.37 -11.38
C HIS A 19 -16.89 -20.25 -11.97
N ALA A 20 -16.37 -19.57 -13.00
CA ALA A 20 -17.15 -19.17 -14.18
C ALA A 20 -16.21 -18.55 -15.21
N LYS A 21 -15.79 -19.35 -16.19
CA LYS A 21 -15.12 -18.88 -17.40
C LYS A 21 -16.21 -18.48 -18.39
N ALA A 22 -16.34 -17.18 -18.66
CA ALA A 22 -17.27 -16.66 -19.66
C ALA A 22 -16.58 -16.47 -21.02
N ALA A 23 -17.35 -16.80 -22.05
CA ALA A 23 -17.02 -16.79 -23.46
C ALA A 23 -17.04 -15.39 -24.07
N GLY A 24 -16.58 -15.31 -25.32
CA GLY A 24 -16.10 -14.11 -26.01
C GLY A 24 -17.15 -13.07 -26.42
N PHE A 25 -16.66 -12.01 -27.07
CA PHE A 25 -17.34 -11.34 -28.16
C PHE A 25 -16.31 -10.55 -29.01
N ASP A 26 -16.14 -11.00 -30.24
CA ASP A 26 -15.44 -10.31 -31.33
C ASP A 26 -16.31 -9.17 -31.86
N HIS A 27 -15.69 -8.08 -32.32
CA HIS A 27 -16.37 -7.08 -33.12
C HIS A 27 -15.54 -6.66 -34.34
N ASP A 28 -16.29 -6.52 -35.43
CA ASP A 28 -15.90 -6.60 -36.82
C ASP A 28 -15.03 -5.45 -37.35
N LYS A 29 -14.32 -5.78 -38.43
CA LYS A 29 -13.60 -4.85 -39.32
C LYS A 29 -14.51 -4.37 -40.47
N VAL A 30 -13.98 -3.34 -41.16
CA VAL A 30 -14.10 -2.99 -42.60
C VAL A 30 -14.95 -1.72 -42.86
N PRO A 31 -14.59 -0.80 -43.80
CA PRO A 31 -13.27 -0.29 -44.21
C PRO A 31 -13.22 1.26 -44.36
N ARG A 32 -12.03 1.79 -44.67
CA ARG A 32 -11.79 3.18 -45.12
C ARG A 32 -11.91 3.32 -46.64
N THR A 33 -12.37 4.50 -47.08
CA THR A 33 -12.18 5.03 -48.44
C THR A 33 -11.61 6.45 -48.37
N VAL A 34 -10.90 6.85 -49.43
CA VAL A 34 -9.89 7.91 -49.57
C VAL A 34 -10.45 9.20 -50.19
N GLU A 35 -9.81 10.36 -49.92
CA GLU A 35 -9.39 11.48 -50.83
C GLU A 35 -9.25 12.80 -50.00
N ARG A 36 -8.17 13.58 -49.96
CA ARG A 36 -7.28 14.30 -50.92
C ARG A 36 -7.64 15.80 -51.03
N GLY A 37 -6.63 16.67 -50.78
CA GLY A 37 -6.59 18.11 -51.10
C GLY A 37 -6.94 19.00 -49.90
N GLY A 38 -6.34 20.15 -49.64
CA GLY A 38 -5.37 21.02 -50.30
C GLY A 38 -5.31 22.29 -49.43
N GLY A 39 -4.13 22.90 -49.27
CA GLY A 39 -3.92 23.94 -48.26
C GLY A 39 -4.65 25.26 -48.51
N ALA A 40 -4.91 26.00 -47.42
CA ALA A 40 -4.83 27.47 -47.36
C ALA A 40 -5.07 27.95 -45.92
N ARG A 41 -4.21 28.87 -45.47
CA ARG A 41 -4.42 29.71 -44.29
C ARG A 41 -5.68 30.57 -44.47
N GLN A 42 -6.58 30.60 -43.49
CA GLN A 42 -7.47 31.74 -43.26
C GLN A 42 -7.67 31.95 -41.75
N LEU A 43 -7.29 33.14 -41.29
CA LEU A 43 -7.73 33.71 -40.03
C LEU A 43 -9.23 34.00 -40.13
N ARG A 44 -10.04 33.43 -39.22
CA ARG A 44 -11.38 33.94 -38.94
C ARG A 44 -11.61 34.04 -37.45
N THR A 45 -12.09 35.21 -37.09
CA THR A 45 -12.53 35.69 -35.78
C THR A 45 -13.86 35.05 -35.38
N ALA A 46 -13.93 34.73 -34.08
CA ALA A 46 -15.07 34.58 -33.18
C ALA A 46 -16.21 33.60 -33.53
N THR A 47 -16.32 32.55 -32.70
CA THR A 47 -17.61 32.04 -32.17
C THR A 47 -17.32 31.37 -30.83
N MET A 48 -18.02 31.81 -29.77
CA MET A 48 -18.06 31.10 -28.48
C MET A 48 -18.63 29.71 -28.74
N SER A 49 -17.78 28.69 -28.64
CA SER A 49 -18.20 27.30 -28.52
C SER A 49 -17.98 26.94 -27.07
N ASP A 50 -19.08 26.68 -26.38
CA ASP A 50 -19.14 25.94 -25.13
C ASP A 50 -18.48 24.59 -25.42
N ASP A 51 -17.19 24.48 -25.09
CA ASP A 51 -16.38 23.32 -25.41
C ASP A 51 -15.88 22.76 -24.09
N GLU A 52 -16.31 21.52 -23.87
CA GLU A 52 -16.25 20.75 -22.65
C GLU A 52 -14.94 20.96 -21.88
N ALA A 53 -15.09 20.98 -20.55
CA ALA A 53 -14.01 20.92 -19.58
C ALA A 53 -12.87 20.03 -20.10
N ARG A 54 -11.86 20.68 -20.69
CA ARG A 54 -10.55 20.11 -20.92
C ARG A 54 -9.97 19.88 -19.54
N VAL A 55 -10.34 18.75 -18.93
CA VAL A 55 -9.57 18.13 -17.86
C VAL A 55 -8.24 17.79 -18.50
N SER A 56 -7.38 18.81 -18.55
CA SER A 56 -5.98 18.71 -18.91
C SER A 56 -5.41 17.73 -17.91
N LYS A 57 -5.26 16.48 -18.36
CA LYS A 57 -4.70 15.40 -17.57
C LYS A 57 -3.34 15.90 -17.10
N LEU A 58 -3.23 16.16 -15.79
CA LEU A 58 -2.04 16.73 -15.21
C LEU A 58 -0.85 15.82 -15.57
N PRO A 59 0.33 16.37 -15.85
CA PRO A 59 1.53 15.57 -15.96
C PRO A 59 1.67 14.62 -14.76
N SER A 60 2.07 13.37 -15.01
CA SER A 60 2.12 12.31 -13.98
C SER A 60 2.96 12.68 -12.76
N PHE A 61 3.99 13.51 -12.94
CA PHE A 61 4.80 14.02 -11.83
C PHE A 61 3.99 14.94 -10.89
N ILE A 62 3.13 15.81 -11.44
CA ILE A 62 2.27 16.71 -10.65
C ILE A 62 1.21 15.89 -9.92
N GLU A 63 0.60 14.92 -10.59
CA GLU A 63 -0.37 14.02 -9.93
C GLU A 63 0.27 13.29 -8.75
N SER A 64 1.50 12.79 -8.90
CA SER A 64 2.22 12.10 -7.83
C SER A 64 2.56 13.02 -6.65
N PHE A 65 2.94 14.27 -6.95
CA PHE A 65 3.26 15.27 -5.94
C PHE A 65 2.04 15.66 -5.12
N VAL A 66 0.91 15.95 -5.79
CA VAL A 66 -0.37 16.28 -5.13
C VAL A 66 -0.83 15.12 -4.25
N LYS A 67 -0.76 13.89 -4.74
CA LYS A 67 -1.09 12.68 -3.96
C LYS A 67 -0.21 12.56 -2.71
N ASN A 68 1.11 12.70 -2.84
CA ASN A 68 2.01 12.61 -1.68
C ASN A 68 1.75 13.72 -0.65
N ARG A 69 1.48 14.96 -1.08
CA ARG A 69 1.12 16.07 -0.18
C ARG A 69 -0.20 15.83 0.55
N LYS A 70 -1.18 15.21 -0.13
CA LYS A 70 -2.45 14.81 0.49
C LYS A 70 -2.23 13.78 1.60
N ILE A 71 -1.41 12.77 1.33
CA ILE A 71 -1.04 11.73 2.31
C ILE A 71 -0.32 12.34 3.52
N GLU A 72 0.66 13.22 3.28
CA GLU A 72 1.38 13.93 4.34
C GLU A 72 0.42 14.75 5.21
N SER A 73 -0.53 15.46 4.59
CA SER A 73 -1.57 16.20 5.32
C SER A 73 -2.45 15.27 6.16
N TRP A 74 -2.88 14.11 5.64
CA TRP A 74 -3.68 13.16 6.42
C TRP A 74 -2.93 12.59 7.62
N ILE A 75 -1.64 12.31 7.45
CA ILE A 75 -0.75 11.85 8.52
C ILE A 75 -0.64 12.92 9.62
N GLN A 76 -0.28 14.15 9.25
CA GLN A 76 -0.14 15.28 10.19
C GLN A 76 -1.44 15.59 10.95
N ASN A 77 -2.57 15.48 10.26
CA ASN A 77 -3.89 15.71 10.86
C ASN A 77 -4.46 14.48 11.60
N LYS A 78 -3.69 13.38 11.70
CA LYS A 78 -4.09 12.12 12.35
C LYS A 78 -5.46 11.61 11.88
N VAL A 79 -5.69 11.70 10.58
CA VAL A 79 -6.93 11.25 9.94
C VAL A 79 -7.08 9.75 10.15
N THR A 80 -8.32 9.26 10.29
CA THR A 80 -8.58 7.85 10.57
C THR A 80 -8.41 6.97 9.33
N ASP A 81 -8.03 5.70 9.55
CA ASP A 81 -7.91 4.70 8.49
C ASP A 81 -9.21 4.59 7.66
N ASP A 82 -10.37 4.53 8.33
CA ASP A 82 -11.69 4.43 7.68
C ASP A 82 -11.96 5.60 6.72
N PHE A 83 -11.60 6.82 7.13
CA PHE A 83 -11.74 7.98 6.29
C PHE A 83 -10.84 7.86 5.06
N VAL A 84 -9.55 7.54 5.25
CA VAL A 84 -8.60 7.41 4.14
C VAL A 84 -9.00 6.30 3.17
N LEU A 85 -9.45 5.15 3.67
CA LEU A 85 -9.96 4.05 2.85
C LEU A 85 -11.16 4.49 2.00
N SER A 86 -12.12 5.20 2.61
CA SER A 86 -13.30 5.71 1.90
C SER A 86 -12.94 6.73 0.81
N GLU A 87 -12.01 7.63 1.12
CA GLU A 87 -11.56 8.70 0.24
C GLU A 87 -10.70 8.17 -0.92
N LEU A 88 -9.93 7.12 -0.68
CA LEU A 88 -9.20 6.36 -1.70
C LEU A 88 -10.09 5.37 -2.46
N LYS A 89 -11.38 5.30 -2.12
CA LYS A 89 -12.38 4.40 -2.72
C LYS A 89 -11.98 2.93 -2.65
N LEU A 90 -11.21 2.55 -1.63
CA LEU A 90 -10.80 1.17 -1.37
C LEU A 90 -11.89 0.35 -0.68
N VAL A 91 -13.04 0.97 -0.39
CA VAL A 91 -14.17 0.36 0.34
C VAL A 91 -15.06 -0.52 -0.56
N ARG A 92 -14.66 -0.94 -1.76
CA ARG A 92 -15.58 -1.65 -2.70
C ARG A 92 -15.07 -2.92 -3.38
N LEU A 93 -15.82 -3.98 -3.04
CA LEU A 93 -16.26 -5.17 -3.77
C LEU A 93 -15.38 -6.44 -3.76
N PRO A 94 -15.99 -7.60 -3.45
CA PRO A 94 -15.29 -8.89 -3.39
C PRO A 94 -14.68 -9.21 -4.77
N GLY A 95 -13.40 -9.61 -4.77
CA GLY A 95 -12.71 -10.11 -5.96
C GLY A 95 -11.83 -9.11 -6.71
N THR A 96 -11.66 -7.87 -6.26
CA THR A 96 -10.61 -7.00 -6.81
C THR A 96 -9.27 -7.31 -6.14
N SER A 97 -8.21 -7.52 -6.94
CA SER A 97 -6.83 -7.60 -6.44
C SER A 97 -6.43 -6.22 -5.92
N LEU A 98 -6.77 -5.94 -4.66
CA LEU A 98 -6.45 -4.72 -3.94
C LEU A 98 -4.95 -4.40 -4.01
N ALA A 99 -4.12 -5.44 -4.13
CA ALA A 99 -2.67 -5.41 -4.31
C ALA A 99 -2.17 -4.53 -5.47
N ASP A 100 -2.88 -4.57 -6.60
CA ASP A 100 -2.45 -3.92 -7.84
C ASP A 100 -2.99 -2.49 -7.99
N ASP A 101 -3.93 -2.08 -7.12
CA ASP A 101 -4.53 -0.76 -7.16
C ASP A 101 -3.50 0.32 -6.74
N PRO A 102 -3.21 1.32 -7.60
CA PRO A 102 -2.37 2.46 -7.23
C PRO A 102 -2.83 3.19 -5.96
N ASN A 103 -4.13 3.20 -5.67
CA ASN A 103 -4.70 3.79 -4.46
C ASN A 103 -4.39 2.95 -3.22
N PHE A 104 -4.29 1.63 -3.33
CA PHE A 104 -3.84 0.80 -2.21
C PHE A 104 -2.38 1.10 -1.85
N LYS A 105 -1.51 1.35 -2.84
CA LYS A 105 -0.14 1.84 -2.58
C LYS A 105 -0.13 3.19 -1.88
N LEU A 106 -1.10 4.07 -2.14
CA LEU A 106 -1.26 5.33 -1.38
C LEU A 106 -1.67 5.04 0.07
N PHE A 107 -2.59 4.10 0.30
CA PHE A 107 -2.96 3.68 1.64
C PHE A 107 -1.79 3.08 2.42
N GLN A 108 -0.97 2.22 1.80
CA GLN A 108 0.25 1.69 2.40
C GLN A 108 1.20 2.81 2.83
N LYS A 109 1.42 3.82 1.98
CA LYS A 109 2.22 5.00 2.31
C LYS A 109 1.63 5.78 3.50
N PHE A 110 0.32 5.93 3.54
CA PHE A 110 -0.38 6.57 4.66
C PHE A 110 -0.12 5.81 5.98
N LYS A 111 -0.31 4.49 5.99
CA LYS A 111 -0.06 3.65 7.18
C LYS A 111 1.39 3.71 7.64
N ILE A 112 2.34 3.49 6.73
CA ILE A 112 3.78 3.53 7.04
C ILE A 112 4.19 4.91 7.54
N GLY A 113 3.72 5.98 6.90
CA GLY A 113 4.01 7.35 7.30
C GLY A 113 3.46 7.67 8.69
N GLY A 114 2.21 7.30 8.97
CA GLY A 114 1.59 7.45 10.28
C GLY A 114 2.35 6.71 11.38
N TRP A 115 2.69 5.43 11.15
CA TRP A 115 3.49 4.67 12.13
C TRP A 115 4.87 5.27 12.39
N LEU A 116 5.52 5.81 11.34
CA LEU A 116 6.81 6.48 11.50
C LEU A 116 6.71 7.80 12.28
N GLU A 117 5.62 8.56 12.13
CA GLU A 117 5.38 9.79 12.89
C GLU A 117 5.02 9.49 14.35
N GLU A 118 4.18 8.48 14.57
CA GLU A 118 3.81 8.01 15.92
C GLU A 118 4.94 7.33 16.68
N LYS A 119 6.04 6.95 15.99
CA LYS A 119 7.05 6.03 16.51
C LYS A 119 6.42 4.73 17.01
N ALA A 120 5.49 4.19 16.22
CA ALA A 120 4.78 2.96 16.57
C ALA A 120 5.74 1.77 16.66
N THR A 121 5.51 0.87 17.62
CA THR A 121 6.24 -0.41 17.65
C THR A 121 5.92 -1.23 16.41
N THR A 122 6.83 -2.09 15.99
CA THR A 122 6.55 -3.03 14.90
C THR A 122 5.40 -3.96 15.26
N THR A 123 5.26 -4.32 16.54
CA THR A 123 4.17 -5.18 17.02
C THR A 123 2.81 -4.52 16.84
N LYS A 124 2.69 -3.21 17.14
CA LYS A 124 1.47 -2.45 16.83
C LYS A 124 1.17 -2.45 15.32
N ALA A 125 2.18 -2.33 14.47
CA ALA A 125 1.99 -2.38 13.02
C ALA A 125 1.56 -3.79 12.54
N TRP A 126 2.15 -4.85 13.12
CA TRP A 126 1.81 -6.25 12.85
C TRP A 126 0.34 -6.55 13.18
N GLU A 127 -0.11 -6.16 14.37
CA GLU A 127 -1.50 -6.32 14.84
C GLU A 127 -2.48 -5.49 14.01
N ASN A 128 -2.15 -4.23 13.70
CA ASN A 128 -3.00 -3.38 12.85
C ASN A 128 -3.21 -3.95 11.44
N LEU A 129 -2.29 -4.80 10.99
CA LEU A 129 -2.35 -5.49 9.70
C LEU A 129 -3.01 -6.87 9.80
N GLY A 130 -3.42 -7.32 10.99
CA GLY A 130 -4.05 -8.63 11.22
C GLY A 130 -3.13 -9.81 10.95
N LEU A 131 -1.81 -9.62 11.05
CA LEU A 131 -0.82 -10.66 10.75
C LEU A 131 -0.64 -11.68 11.89
N ASP A 132 -1.21 -11.40 13.06
CA ASP A 132 -1.23 -12.26 14.25
C ASP A 132 -2.15 -13.48 14.11
N SER A 133 -3.05 -13.46 13.13
CA SER A 133 -4.10 -14.47 12.96
C SER A 133 -3.71 -15.63 12.04
N LEU A 134 -2.52 -15.60 11.44
CA LEU A 134 -2.10 -16.53 10.41
C LEU A 134 -0.71 -17.13 10.74
N PRO A 135 -0.44 -18.39 10.36
CA PRO A 135 0.90 -18.95 10.48
C PRO A 135 1.86 -18.28 9.48
N PHE A 136 3.16 -18.26 9.80
CA PHE A 136 4.18 -17.49 9.08
C PHE A 136 4.26 -17.82 7.57
N ASP A 137 4.07 -19.08 7.19
CA ASP A 137 4.09 -19.57 5.80
C ASP A 137 2.94 -19.02 4.94
N GLN A 138 1.86 -18.57 5.59
CA GLN A 138 0.74 -17.88 4.96
C GLN A 138 0.95 -16.37 5.02
N VAL A 139 1.33 -15.83 6.18
CA VAL A 139 1.60 -14.39 6.38
C VAL A 139 2.61 -13.88 5.35
N SER A 140 3.72 -14.59 5.15
CA SER A 140 4.80 -14.15 4.25
C SER A 140 4.39 -13.92 2.79
N LYS A 141 3.21 -14.40 2.37
CA LYS A 141 2.67 -14.27 1.01
C LYS A 141 1.65 -13.13 0.86
N THR A 142 1.26 -12.47 1.95
CA THR A 142 0.21 -11.44 1.93
C THR A 142 0.76 -10.04 1.60
N ASP A 143 -0.09 -9.16 1.09
CA ASP A 143 0.29 -7.76 0.86
C ASP A 143 0.43 -6.96 2.16
N GLU A 144 -0.26 -7.39 3.21
CA GLU A 144 -0.12 -6.90 4.57
C GLU A 144 1.31 -7.15 5.05
N PHE A 145 1.87 -8.35 4.84
CA PHE A 145 3.25 -8.64 5.19
C PHE A 145 4.27 -7.82 4.37
N LYS A 146 3.96 -7.56 3.10
CA LYS A 146 4.75 -6.63 2.27
C LYS A 146 4.73 -5.22 2.85
N THR A 147 3.57 -4.75 3.33
CA THR A 147 3.42 -3.45 4.00
C THR A 147 4.23 -3.40 5.30
N TYR A 148 4.17 -4.46 6.10
CA TYR A 148 4.98 -4.62 7.31
C TYR A 148 6.49 -4.57 7.00
N THR A 149 6.92 -5.32 5.98
CA THR A 149 8.32 -5.33 5.52
C THR A 149 8.81 -3.95 5.11
N GLN A 150 7.97 -3.18 4.40
CA GLN A 150 8.28 -1.80 4.04
C GLN A 150 8.38 -0.89 5.26
N TYR A 151 7.55 -1.09 6.28
CA TYR A 151 7.63 -0.34 7.54
C TYR A 151 8.96 -0.60 8.26
N VAL A 152 9.32 -1.87 8.47
CA VAL A 152 10.61 -2.25 9.10
C VAL A 152 11.80 -1.73 8.29
N THR A 153 11.71 -1.78 6.96
CA THR A 153 12.74 -1.23 6.07
C THR A 153 12.86 0.29 6.21
N ALA A 154 11.74 1.00 6.31
CA ALA A 154 11.72 2.45 6.47
C ALA A 154 12.29 2.89 7.83
N LEU A 155 11.99 2.14 8.89
CA LEU A 155 12.69 2.28 10.16
C LEU A 155 14.19 2.08 9.95
N ASN A 156 14.62 0.98 9.31
CA ASN A 156 16.06 0.65 9.20
C ASN A 156 16.84 1.72 8.43
N LYS A 157 16.22 2.37 7.44
CA LYS A 157 16.82 3.52 6.75
C LYS A 157 17.02 4.73 7.67
N LYS A 158 16.17 4.89 8.68
CA LYS A 158 16.31 5.92 9.72
C LYS A 158 17.26 5.49 10.84
N ALA A 159 17.78 4.26 10.81
CA ALA A 159 18.61 3.71 11.88
C ALA A 159 19.89 4.48 12.13
N SER A 160 20.51 5.02 11.07
CA SER A 160 21.72 5.84 11.20
C SER A 160 21.51 7.11 12.03
N LYS A 161 20.26 7.47 12.34
CA LYS A 161 19.88 8.64 13.14
C LYS A 161 19.31 8.29 14.52
N LEU A 162 19.20 7.00 14.84
CA LEU A 162 18.56 6.51 16.05
C LEU A 162 19.57 5.65 16.83
N ASP A 163 19.59 5.80 18.15
CA ASP A 163 20.43 4.96 19.01
C ASP A 163 19.80 3.58 19.24
N ILE A 164 20.65 2.60 19.58
CA ILE A 164 20.30 1.18 19.78
C ILE A 164 19.14 0.99 20.76
N ASP A 165 19.04 1.81 21.81
CA ASP A 165 17.93 1.72 22.77
C ASP A 165 16.58 2.12 22.16
N GLN A 166 16.57 3.11 21.27
CA GLN A 166 15.36 3.52 20.54
C GLN A 166 14.95 2.44 19.54
N TRP A 167 15.92 1.79 18.92
CA TRP A 167 15.71 0.62 18.07
C TRP A 167 15.05 -0.52 18.83
N HIS A 168 15.63 -0.88 19.96
CA HIS A 168 15.12 -1.93 20.82
C HIS A 168 13.68 -1.62 21.27
N GLY A 169 13.38 -0.38 21.68
CA GLY A 169 12.01 0.02 22.05
C GLY A 169 10.98 -0.12 20.92
N LEU A 170 11.40 -0.03 19.66
CA LEU A 170 10.50 -0.14 18.50
C LEU A 170 10.34 -1.58 17.99
N LEU A 171 11.39 -2.40 18.06
CA LEU A 171 11.42 -3.74 17.47
C LEU A 171 11.32 -4.88 18.48
N SER A 172 11.52 -4.62 19.77
CA SER A 172 11.39 -5.66 20.81
C SER A 172 9.96 -6.20 20.91
N GLY A 173 9.84 -7.41 21.45
CA GLY A 173 8.57 -8.09 21.65
C GLY A 173 7.95 -8.65 20.36
N GLY A 174 6.68 -9.03 20.45
CA GLY A 174 5.94 -9.69 19.38
C GLY A 174 5.81 -11.19 19.56
N SER A 175 4.97 -11.81 18.73
CA SER A 175 4.82 -13.26 18.68
C SER A 175 6.07 -13.93 18.10
N PRO A 176 6.25 -15.25 18.27
CA PRO A 176 7.34 -15.99 17.62
C PRO A 176 7.40 -15.77 16.09
N GLU A 177 6.24 -15.69 15.43
CA GLU A 177 6.11 -15.43 14.00
C GLU A 177 6.57 -14.02 13.64
N GLU A 178 6.19 -13.01 14.44
CA GLU A 178 6.65 -11.64 14.25
C GLU A 178 8.16 -11.53 14.45
N LEU A 179 8.70 -12.16 15.50
CA LEU A 179 10.14 -12.17 15.76
C LEU A 179 10.92 -12.84 14.63
N MET A 180 10.40 -13.94 14.08
CA MET A 180 10.95 -14.60 12.90
C MET A 180 10.91 -13.68 11.67
N ALA A 181 9.80 -12.97 11.44
CA ALA A 181 9.67 -11.97 10.38
C ALA A 181 10.72 -10.86 10.50
N LYS A 182 10.83 -10.23 11.69
CA LYS A 182 11.81 -9.17 11.95
C LYS A 182 13.22 -9.66 11.71
N ALA A 183 13.57 -10.84 12.21
CA ALA A 183 14.90 -11.41 12.04
C ALA A 183 15.24 -11.64 10.56
N MET A 184 14.29 -12.19 9.78
CA MET A 184 14.47 -12.37 8.34
C MET A 184 14.65 -11.04 7.61
N ILE A 185 13.79 -10.05 7.88
CA ILE A 185 13.86 -8.73 7.24
C ILE A 185 15.19 -8.03 7.59
N LEU A 186 15.60 -8.03 8.86
CA LEU A 186 16.86 -7.39 9.26
C LEU A 186 18.08 -8.10 8.64
N ARG A 187 18.02 -9.44 8.51
CA ARG A 187 19.05 -10.22 7.80
C ARG A 187 19.14 -9.83 6.33
N THR A 188 18.01 -9.69 5.62
CA THR A 188 18.01 -9.27 4.21
C THR A 188 18.46 -7.83 4.03
N LEU A 189 18.29 -6.99 5.06
CA LEU A 189 18.81 -5.62 5.11
C LEU A 189 20.31 -5.54 5.50
N GLY A 190 20.98 -6.67 5.71
CA GLY A 190 22.42 -6.74 5.96
C GLY A 190 22.85 -6.50 7.41
N ARG A 191 21.93 -6.46 8.37
CA ARG A 191 22.27 -6.37 9.80
C ARG A 191 22.94 -7.64 10.28
N ASP A 192 23.96 -7.53 11.10
CA ASP A 192 24.68 -8.70 11.62
C ASP A 192 23.90 -9.41 12.76
N VAL A 193 24.41 -10.55 13.21
CA VAL A 193 23.75 -11.39 14.22
C VAL A 193 23.63 -10.68 15.58
N LEU A 194 24.66 -9.95 16.00
CA LEU A 194 24.69 -9.25 17.28
C LEU A 194 23.77 -8.04 17.25
N GLU A 195 23.81 -7.24 16.18
CA GLU A 195 22.86 -6.14 15.97
C GLU A 195 21.41 -6.64 16.04
N ARG A 196 21.07 -7.71 15.32
CA ARG A 196 19.72 -8.30 15.36
C ARG A 196 19.36 -8.78 16.76
N ARG A 197 20.27 -9.45 17.47
CA ARG A 197 20.01 -9.93 18.83
C ARG A 197 19.70 -8.78 19.78
N VAL A 198 20.46 -7.69 19.70
CA VAL A 198 20.24 -6.51 20.53
C VAL A 198 18.92 -5.83 20.16
N MET A 199 18.66 -5.61 18.87
CA MET A 199 17.43 -4.95 18.40
C MET A 199 16.15 -5.72 18.76
N LEU A 200 16.21 -7.06 18.76
CA LEU A 200 15.03 -7.91 18.98
C LEU A 200 14.86 -8.37 20.44
N GLY A 201 15.80 -8.04 21.33
CA GLY A 201 15.67 -8.30 22.77
C GLY A 201 16.25 -9.64 23.26
N GLY A 202 17.48 -9.99 22.86
CA GLY A 202 18.38 -10.92 23.57
C GLY A 202 18.05 -12.42 23.53
N HIS A 203 16.77 -12.79 23.59
CA HIS A 203 16.26 -14.16 23.74
C HIS A 203 15.79 -14.80 22.44
N VAL A 204 15.93 -14.08 21.33
CA VAL A 204 15.40 -14.49 20.03
C VAL A 204 16.34 -15.54 19.41
N VAL A 205 16.15 -16.80 19.82
CA VAL A 205 16.71 -17.97 19.14
C VAL A 205 15.79 -18.31 17.98
N VAL A 206 15.89 -17.56 16.88
CA VAL A 206 15.22 -17.99 15.63
C VAL A 206 16.07 -19.11 15.03
N PRO A 207 15.49 -20.28 14.71
CA PRO A 207 16.22 -21.30 13.96
C PRO A 207 16.61 -20.71 12.60
N PHE A 208 17.91 -20.74 12.31
CA PHE A 208 18.54 -20.19 11.10
C PHE A 208 18.46 -21.15 9.92
#